data_AF-A0A1V0GSV8-F1
#
_entry.id   AF-A0A1V0GSV8-F1
#
_cell.length_a   1.000
_cell.length_b   1.000
_cell.length_c   1.000
_cell.angle_alpha   90.00
_cell.angle_beta   90.00
_cell.angle_gamma   90.00
#
_symmetry.space_group_name_H-M   'P 1'
#
loop_
_entity.id
_entity.type
_entity.pdbx_description
1 polymer ?
#
loop_
_entity_poly.entity_id
_entity_poly.type
_entity_poly.pdbx_seq_one_letter_code
_entity_poly.pdbx_strand_id
1 'polypeptide(L)'
;MRITQGCFSFLPDLDDNQIRDQVEYILSKDWAVGIEFTDEPHPRNTYWEMWGNPMFDLKDAKGVMMELDECRKAHGDAYIRINAFDSTRGWETVMMSFIVNRPKSEPSFRTWRMEADGRHIRYTHEMVG
;
A
#
# COMPACT_ATOMS: atom_id res chain seq x y z
N MET A 1 -8.39 7.50 -13.80
CA MET A 1 -7.21 6.61 -13.94
C MET A 1 -7.25 5.64 -12.76
N ARG A 2 -6.56 4.49 -12.80
CA ARG A 2 -6.45 3.58 -11.64
C ARG A 2 -4.97 3.39 -11.32
N ILE A 3 -4.55 3.69 -10.10
CA ILE A 3 -3.18 3.43 -9.63
C ILE A 3 -3.01 1.94 -9.43
N THR A 4 -1.95 1.41 -10.02
CA THR A 4 -1.65 -0.04 -10.09
C THR A 4 -0.46 -0.46 -9.23
N GLN A 5 -0.10 0.35 -8.22
CA GLN A 5 0.83 -0.09 -7.17
C GLN A 5 0.24 -1.25 -6.36
N GLY A 6 1.09 -2.08 -5.76
CA GLY A 6 0.68 -3.27 -5.02
C GLY A 6 0.36 -4.48 -5.92
N CYS A 7 0.49 -5.68 -5.38
CA CYS A 7 0.54 -6.91 -6.18
C CYS A 7 -0.80 -7.37 -6.81
N PHE A 8 -1.94 -6.79 -6.41
CA PHE A 8 -3.28 -7.22 -6.88
C PHE A 8 -4.07 -6.14 -7.63
N SER A 9 -3.50 -4.98 -7.94
CA SER A 9 -4.27 -3.82 -8.45
C SER A 9 -4.83 -3.95 -9.88
N PHE A 10 -4.47 -5.01 -10.60
CA PHE A 10 -5.11 -5.39 -11.88
C PHE A 10 -6.34 -6.28 -11.72
N LEU A 11 -6.55 -6.84 -10.54
CA LEU A 11 -7.79 -7.51 -10.17
C LEU A 11 -8.84 -6.46 -9.74
N PRO A 12 -10.13 -6.85 -9.68
CA PRO A 12 -11.12 -6.08 -8.93
C PRO A 12 -10.64 -5.80 -7.49
N ASP A 13 -11.15 -4.74 -6.87
CA ASP A 13 -10.84 -4.45 -5.47
C ASP A 13 -11.24 -5.65 -4.60
N LEU A 14 -10.33 -6.06 -3.71
CA LEU A 14 -10.53 -7.23 -2.86
C LEU A 14 -11.64 -6.95 -1.85
N ASP A 15 -12.54 -7.92 -1.67
CA ASP A 15 -13.50 -7.88 -0.58
C ASP A 15 -12.85 -8.28 0.77
N ASP A 16 -13.53 -8.04 1.88
CA ASP A 16 -12.98 -8.28 3.21
C ASP A 16 -12.68 -9.77 3.49
N ASN A 17 -13.39 -10.71 2.85
CA ASN A 17 -13.07 -12.12 2.97
C ASN A 17 -11.75 -12.43 2.23
N GLN A 18 -11.57 -11.89 1.03
CA GLN A 18 -10.34 -12.05 0.26
C GLN A 18 -9.15 -11.42 0.97
N ILE A 19 -9.32 -10.23 1.56
CA ILE A 19 -8.27 -9.57 2.36
C ILE A 19 -7.93 -10.43 3.59
N ARG A 20 -8.93 -10.89 4.33
CA ARG A 20 -8.74 -11.79 5.48
C ARG A 20 -7.94 -13.02 5.07
N ASP A 21 -8.26 -13.65 3.95
CA ASP A 21 -7.56 -14.85 3.49
C ASP A 21 -6.08 -14.56 3.12
N GLN A 22 -5.77 -13.36 2.58
CA GLN A 22 -4.38 -12.92 2.40
C GLN A 22 -3.67 -12.71 3.74
N VAL A 23 -4.34 -12.12 4.73
CA VAL A 23 -3.80 -11.93 6.08
C VAL A 23 -3.51 -13.27 6.76
N GLU A 24 -4.43 -14.24 6.68
CA GLU A 24 -4.21 -15.60 7.18
C GLU A 24 -2.96 -16.24 6.55
N TYR A 25 -2.78 -16.07 5.24
CA TYR A 25 -1.55 -16.52 4.58
C TYR A 25 -0.31 -15.82 5.16
N ILE A 26 -0.33 -14.50 5.33
CA ILE A 26 0.78 -13.73 5.91
C ILE A 26 1.13 -14.25 7.31
N LEU A 27 0.14 -14.41 8.18
CA LEU A 27 0.32 -14.91 9.54
C LEU A 27 0.82 -16.36 9.57
N SER A 28 0.39 -17.20 8.62
CA SER A 28 0.87 -18.58 8.48
C SER A 28 2.37 -18.68 8.13
N LYS A 29 2.94 -17.58 7.61
CA LYS A 29 4.37 -17.42 7.32
C LYS A 29 5.17 -16.80 8.46
N ASP A 30 4.52 -16.49 9.59
CA ASP A 30 5.12 -15.78 10.72
C ASP A 30 5.65 -14.38 10.34
N TRP A 31 5.02 -13.74 9.35
CA TRP A 31 5.34 -12.40 8.92
C TRP A 31 4.51 -11.36 9.68
N ALA A 32 5.13 -10.26 10.08
CA ALA A 32 4.44 -9.17 10.77
C ALA A 32 3.58 -8.37 9.79
N VAL A 33 2.35 -8.04 10.18
CA VAL A 33 1.42 -7.26 9.36
C VAL A 33 1.50 -5.78 9.74
N GLY A 34 1.75 -4.91 8.78
CA GLY A 34 1.64 -3.45 8.92
C GLY A 34 0.50 -2.90 8.06
N ILE A 35 -0.20 -1.89 8.57
CA ILE A 35 -1.19 -1.10 7.81
C ILE A 35 -0.62 0.29 7.61
N GLU A 36 -0.65 0.79 6.40
CA GLU A 36 -0.15 2.11 6.05
C GLU A 36 -1.13 2.84 5.13
N PHE A 37 -1.14 4.18 5.17
CA PHE A 37 -2.01 5.00 4.33
C PHE A 37 -1.31 6.24 3.75
N THR A 38 -1.82 6.72 2.61
CA THR A 38 -1.35 7.97 1.97
C THR A 38 -2.45 8.59 1.12
N ASP A 39 -2.44 9.92 0.98
CA ASP A 39 -3.18 10.65 -0.06
C ASP A 39 -2.30 10.95 -1.29
N GLU A 40 -0.99 10.71 -1.20
CA GLU A 40 0.01 10.99 -2.23
C GLU A 40 0.56 9.66 -2.79
N PRO A 41 0.05 9.17 -3.95
CA PRO A 41 0.43 7.88 -4.52
C PRO A 41 1.57 8.02 -5.54
N HIS A 42 2.51 8.97 -5.38
CA HIS A 42 3.62 9.10 -6.31
C HIS A 42 4.45 7.79 -6.34
N PRO A 43 4.92 7.34 -7.50
CA PRO A 43 5.62 6.06 -7.65
C PRO A 43 6.94 5.96 -6.86
N ARG A 44 7.45 7.08 -6.33
CA ARG A 44 8.64 7.15 -5.48
C ARG A 44 8.34 7.57 -4.04
N ASN A 45 7.07 7.68 -3.66
CA ASN A 45 6.70 7.89 -2.28
C ASN A 45 6.83 6.57 -1.52
N THR A 46 8.02 6.34 -0.93
CA THR A 46 8.36 5.08 -0.27
C THR A 46 7.66 4.93 1.08
N TYR A 47 7.58 6.00 1.85
CA TYR A 47 7.08 6.00 3.23
C TYR A 47 5.67 6.54 3.27
N TRP A 48 4.72 5.65 3.53
CA TRP A 48 3.33 6.00 3.83
C TRP A 48 3.19 6.15 5.34
N GLU A 49 2.13 6.81 5.79
CA GLU A 49 1.84 6.99 7.20
C GLU A 49 1.47 5.63 7.82
N MET A 50 2.12 5.26 8.93
CA MET A 50 1.82 4.01 9.62
C MET A 50 0.54 4.14 10.45
N TRP A 51 -0.36 3.18 10.32
CA TRP A 51 -1.48 3.02 11.25
C TRP A 51 -1.01 2.20 12.47
N GLY A 52 -0.55 2.91 13.50
CA GLY A 52 0.00 2.28 14.70
C GLY A 52 1.32 1.54 14.44
N ASN A 53 1.60 0.52 15.25
CA ASN A 53 2.79 -0.33 15.10
C ASN A 53 2.44 -1.61 14.33
N PRO A 54 3.38 -2.21 13.57
CA PRO A 54 3.17 -3.53 12.99
C PRO A 54 2.81 -4.58 14.05
N MET A 55 1.93 -5.50 13.67
CA MET A 55 1.38 -6.56 14.54
C MET A 55 2.30 -7.78 14.56
N PHE A 56 3.39 -7.73 15.32
CA PHE A 56 4.44 -8.76 15.35
C PHE A 56 3.97 -10.10 15.96
N ASP A 57 3.25 -10.06 17.09
CA ASP A 57 2.89 -11.27 17.85
C ASP A 57 1.45 -11.76 17.60
N LEU A 58 0.72 -11.10 16.68
CA LEU A 58 -0.67 -11.44 16.40
C LEU A 58 -0.76 -12.76 15.63
N LYS A 59 -1.69 -13.63 16.04
CA LYS A 59 -1.91 -14.96 15.41
C LYS A 59 -3.33 -15.15 14.84
N ASP A 60 -4.16 -14.11 14.89
CA ASP A 60 -5.55 -14.13 14.40
C ASP A 60 -5.76 -12.98 13.42
N ALA A 61 -6.16 -13.29 12.18
CA ALA A 61 -6.43 -12.30 11.15
C ALA A 61 -7.55 -11.32 11.56
N LYS A 62 -8.47 -11.72 12.44
CA LYS A 62 -9.53 -10.85 12.95
C LYS A 62 -8.95 -9.57 13.59
N GLY A 63 -7.84 -9.67 14.31
CA GLY A 63 -7.19 -8.50 14.91
C GLY A 63 -6.73 -7.48 13.86
N VAL A 64 -6.12 -7.97 12.77
CA VAL A 64 -5.70 -7.14 11.63
C VAL A 64 -6.91 -6.48 10.95
N MET A 65 -7.98 -7.25 10.73
CA MET A 65 -9.18 -6.74 10.07
C MET A 65 -9.88 -5.66 10.92
N MET A 66 -9.85 -5.77 12.25
CA MET A 66 -10.36 -4.71 13.14
C MET A 66 -9.57 -3.41 13.00
N GLU A 67 -8.23 -3.48 12.98
CA GLU A 67 -7.39 -2.29 12.76
C GLU A 67 -7.59 -1.69 11.36
N LEU A 68 -7.77 -2.53 10.34
CA LEU A 68 -8.09 -2.07 8.99
C LEU A 68 -9.42 -1.30 8.95
N ASP A 69 -10.44 -1.79 9.64
CA ASP A 69 -11.74 -1.12 9.70
C ASP A 69 -11.66 0.22 10.43
N GLU A 70 -10.90 0.32 11.52
CA GLU A 70 -10.66 1.60 12.21
C GLU A 70 -9.87 2.58 11.32
N CYS A 71 -8.85 2.10 10.61
CA CYS A 71 -8.10 2.90 9.65
C CYS A 71 -9.00 3.41 8.51
N ARG A 72 -9.90 2.57 7.97
CA ARG A 72 -10.89 2.98 6.96
C ARG A 72 -11.89 4.01 7.50
N LYS A 73 -12.29 3.93 8.78
CA LYS A 73 -13.16 4.94 9.39
C LYS A 73 -12.46 6.30 9.49
N ALA A 74 -11.16 6.31 9.79
CA ALA A 74 -10.37 7.54 9.91
C ALA A 74 -9.93 8.11 8.55
N HIS A 75 -9.59 7.23 7.59
CA HIS A 75 -8.91 7.56 6.34
C HIS A 75 -9.55 6.89 5.11
N GLY A 76 -10.88 6.77 5.08
CA GLY A 76 -11.61 6.05 4.03
C GLY A 76 -11.46 6.61 2.62
N ASP A 77 -11.06 7.88 2.49
CA ASP A 77 -10.78 8.51 1.19
C ASP A 77 -9.29 8.43 0.79
N ALA A 78 -8.43 7.77 1.56
CA ALA A 78 -7.00 7.60 1.27
C ALA A 78 -6.69 6.24 0.60
N TYR A 79 -5.49 6.10 0.04
CA TYR A 79 -4.95 4.78 -0.26
C TYR A 79 -4.54 4.11 1.04
N ILE A 80 -4.99 2.87 1.27
CA ILE A 80 -4.56 2.06 2.42
C ILE A 80 -3.93 0.78 1.87
N ARG A 81 -2.74 0.41 2.35
CA ARG A 81 -2.06 -0.84 1.99
C ARG A 81 -1.79 -1.69 3.21
N ILE A 82 -1.81 -3.01 2.99
CA ILE A 82 -1.28 -3.99 3.94
C ILE A 82 0.11 -4.39 3.46
N ASN A 83 1.07 -4.34 4.38
CA ASN A 83 2.43 -4.81 4.19
C ASN A 83 2.68 -6.05 5.08
N ALA A 84 3.42 -7.02 4.56
CA ALA A 84 3.89 -8.18 5.29
C ALA A 84 5.42 -8.15 5.38
N PHE A 85 5.95 -8.15 6.61
CA PHE A 85 7.39 -8.04 6.86
C PHE A 85 7.96 -9.35 7.41
N ASP A 86 9.05 -9.83 6.80
CA ASP A 86 9.80 -11.00 7.26
C ASP A 86 11.07 -10.57 7.99
N SER A 87 11.16 -10.89 9.28
CA SER A 87 12.33 -10.61 10.12
C SER A 87 13.37 -11.73 10.14
N THR A 88 13.21 -12.77 9.31
CA THR A 88 14.17 -13.85 9.20
C THR A 88 15.50 -13.32 8.69
N ARG A 89 16.61 -13.74 9.32
CA ARG A 89 17.97 -13.38 8.92
C ARG A 89 18.19 -13.62 7.42
N GLY A 90 18.57 -12.58 6.70
CA GLY A 90 18.80 -12.61 5.25
C GLY A 90 17.61 -12.16 4.40
N TRP A 91 16.41 -12.04 4.99
CA TRP A 91 15.25 -11.40 4.36
C TRP A 91 15.09 -9.95 4.84
N GLU A 92 14.77 -9.77 6.12
CA GLU A 92 14.68 -8.45 6.81
C GLU A 92 13.97 -7.36 5.99
N THR A 93 12.87 -7.73 5.31
CA THR A 93 12.21 -6.88 4.31
C THR A 93 10.72 -7.19 4.15
N VAL A 94 10.03 -6.31 3.41
CA VAL A 94 8.63 -6.51 3.02
C VAL A 94 8.54 -7.59 1.93
N MET A 95 7.75 -8.62 2.19
CA MET A 95 7.53 -9.76 1.29
C MET A 95 6.25 -9.60 0.46
N MET A 96 5.28 -8.85 0.96
CA MET A 96 4.01 -8.61 0.26
C MET A 96 3.48 -7.20 0.57
N SER A 97 2.94 -6.53 -0.44
CA SER A 97 2.32 -5.21 -0.34
C SER A 97 1.15 -5.11 -1.31
N PHE A 98 -0.06 -4.84 -0.81
CA PHE A 98 -1.26 -4.70 -1.63
C PHE A 98 -2.22 -3.64 -1.09
N ILE A 99 -2.89 -2.94 -2.01
CA ILE A 99 -3.87 -1.90 -1.69
C ILE A 99 -5.20 -2.56 -1.29
N VAL A 100 -5.78 -2.12 -0.18
CA VAL A 100 -7.05 -2.62 0.40
C VAL A 100 -8.13 -1.54 0.53
N ASN A 101 -7.76 -0.28 0.29
CA ASN A 101 -8.68 0.85 0.15
C ASN A 101 -8.10 1.84 -0.87
N ARG A 102 -8.95 2.47 -1.66
CA ARG A 102 -8.56 3.54 -2.60
C ARG A 102 -9.62 4.64 -2.62
N PRO A 103 -9.24 5.90 -2.94
CA PRO A 103 -10.19 6.98 -3.11
C PRO A 103 -11.22 6.66 -4.22
N LYS A 104 -12.43 7.22 -4.12
CA LYS A 104 -13.48 7.05 -5.14
C LYS A 104 -13.07 7.60 -6.52
N SER A 105 -12.31 8.69 -6.52
CA SER A 105 -11.73 9.29 -7.72
C SER A 105 -10.23 9.40 -7.50
N GLU A 106 -9.46 8.69 -8.33
CA GLU A 106 -8.01 8.67 -8.20
C GLU A 106 -7.38 9.81 -9.01
N PRO A 107 -6.33 10.46 -8.47
CA PRO A 107 -5.63 11.52 -9.17
C PRO A 107 -4.97 11.02 -10.44
N SER A 108 -4.70 11.94 -11.36
CA SER A 108 -3.89 11.70 -12.55
C SER A 108 -2.44 12.16 -12.32
N PHE A 109 -1.51 11.74 -13.18
CA PHE A 109 -0.14 12.23 -13.14
C PHE A 109 0.18 13.02 -14.41
N ARG A 110 0.63 14.26 -14.24
CA ARG A 110 1.23 15.06 -15.30
C ARG A 110 2.72 14.77 -15.37
N THR A 111 3.25 14.63 -16.58
CA THR A 111 4.69 14.48 -16.82
C THR A 111 5.27 15.76 -17.40
N TRP A 112 6.10 16.44 -16.60
CA TRP A 112 6.90 17.58 -17.02
C TRP A 112 8.13 17.10 -17.80
N ARG A 113 8.49 17.86 -18.84
CA ARG A 113 9.65 17.59 -19.68
C ARG A 113 10.49 18.87 -19.72
N MET A 114 11.68 18.82 -19.13
CA MET A 114 12.65 19.92 -19.15
C MET A 114 13.80 19.56 -20.08
N GLU A 115 14.05 20.40 -21.09
CA GLU A 115 15.19 20.25 -21.98
C GLU A 115 16.51 20.45 -21.21
N ALA A 116 17.50 19.61 -21.52
CA ALA A 116 18.86 19.69 -21.01
C ALA A 116 19.86 19.58 -22.19
N ASP A 117 21.16 19.51 -21.90
CA ASP A 117 22.19 19.50 -22.95
C ASP A 117 21.93 18.44 -24.03
N GLY A 118 22.08 18.84 -25.29
CA GLY A 118 21.85 17.98 -26.45
C GLY A 118 20.38 17.59 -26.63
N ARG A 119 20.07 16.30 -26.46
CA ARG A 119 18.71 15.72 -26.62
C ARG A 119 18.18 15.11 -25.32
N HIS A 120 18.80 15.44 -24.19
CA HIS A 120 18.37 14.94 -22.89
C HIS A 120 17.10 15.66 -22.41
N ILE A 121 16.20 14.90 -21.77
CA ILE A 121 14.99 15.42 -21.12
C ILE A 121 15.01 14.95 -19.68
N ARG A 122 14.85 15.89 -18.74
CA ARG A 122 14.59 15.60 -17.33
C ARG A 122 13.08 15.52 -17.10
N TYR A 123 12.64 14.47 -16.42
CA TYR A 123 11.24 14.20 -16.15
C TYR A 123 10.88 14.46 -14.70
N THR A 124 9.72 15.08 -14.49
CA THR A 124 9.09 15.20 -13.17
C THR A 124 7.64 14.75 -13.31
N HIS A 125 7.20 13.87 -12.41
CA HIS A 125 5.80 13.48 -12.31
C HIS A 125 5.14 14.30 -11.21
N GLU A 126 4.06 14.98 -11.55
CA GLU A 126 3.26 15.80 -10.65
C GLU A 126 1.89 15.15 -10.52
N MET A 127 1.44 14.90 -9.29
CA MET A 127 0.07 14.48 -9.01
C MET A 127 -0.90 15.64 -9.32
N VAL A 128 -1.98 15.35 -10.05
CA VAL A 128 -3.00 16.34 -10.44
C VAL A 128 -4.38 15.74 -10.22
N GLY A 129 -5.18 16.43 -9.40
CA GLY A 129 -6.53 16.01 -9.01
C GLY A 129 -6.65 15.94 -7.51
#